data_AF-A0A1R4IG91-F1
#
_entry.id   AF-A0A1R4IG91-F1
#
_cell.length_a   1.000
_cell.length_b   1.000
_cell.length_c   1.000
_cell.angle_alpha   90.00
_cell.angle_beta   90.00
_cell.angle_gamma   90.00
#
_symmetry.space_group_name_H-M   'P 1'
#
loop_
_entity.id
_entity.type
_entity.pdbx_description
1 polymer ?
#
loop_
_entity_poly.entity_id
_entity_poly.type
_entity_poly.pdbx_seq_one_letter_code
_entity_poly.pdbx_strand_id
1 'polypeptide(L)'
;MASNTKSARQADSQLERIVDIAKELKKPRFVADMQFAAASLLVKKFVPEKYRSAKHYAEEADEYYQANLPENAVERIKSDFLMASFDEGRKKYDSAITRLNRIVTVFDNNLSYDHSAELSAHSKLIALYEKQGESEQATKHCLAIAKMVPWEESQEQTPLYRVNPDYPMGKARQGKDGSVVMEFEVDTAGFVKNVSVLDSNGGVTFEHSAKKAVEQWRYAPKFEDGIPVTAKTQVRLDFKINR
;
A
#
# COMPACT_ATOMS: atom_id res chain seq x y z
N MET A 1 15.14 17.09 -15.52
CA MET A 1 14.73 16.89 -16.93
C MET A 1 13.86 15.63 -17.09
N ALA A 2 14.31 14.44 -16.68
CA ALA A 2 13.52 13.19 -16.77
C ALA A 2 12.18 13.23 -16.01
N SER A 3 12.13 13.91 -14.86
CA SER A 3 10.90 14.09 -14.07
C SER A 3 9.80 14.89 -14.76
N ASN A 4 10.13 15.73 -15.76
CA ASN A 4 9.19 16.67 -16.39
C ASN A 4 8.73 16.22 -17.78
N THR A 5 9.36 15.17 -18.31
CA THR A 5 9.01 14.57 -19.60
C THR A 5 7.66 13.85 -19.51
N LYS A 6 6.83 13.99 -20.56
CA LYS A 6 5.57 13.24 -20.72
C LYS A 6 5.75 11.89 -21.43
N SER A 7 6.86 11.68 -22.12
CA SER A 7 7.17 10.45 -22.85
C SER A 7 7.96 9.46 -21.99
N ALA A 8 7.38 8.28 -21.76
CA ALA A 8 8.05 7.20 -21.03
C ALA A 8 9.39 6.79 -21.65
N ARG A 9 9.46 6.75 -22.99
CA ARG A 9 10.68 6.39 -23.73
C ARG A 9 11.79 7.41 -23.55
N GLN A 10 11.47 8.70 -23.61
CA GLN A 10 12.45 9.77 -23.41
C GLN A 10 12.92 9.82 -21.95
N ALA A 11 12.01 9.64 -20.98
CA ALA A 11 12.37 9.59 -19.57
C ALA A 11 13.33 8.43 -19.28
N ASP A 12 13.03 7.23 -19.78
CA ASP A 12 13.88 6.04 -19.64
C ASP A 12 15.27 6.26 -20.25
N SER A 13 15.35 6.76 -21.48
CA SER A 13 16.65 7.05 -22.13
C SER A 13 17.47 8.12 -21.39
N GLN A 14 16.81 9.12 -20.78
CA GLN A 14 17.50 10.12 -19.95
C GLN A 14 18.02 9.50 -18.65
N LEU A 15 17.26 8.60 -18.02
CA LEU A 15 17.67 7.90 -16.81
C LEU A 15 18.83 6.95 -17.08
N GLU A 16 18.79 6.21 -18.20
CA GLU A 16 19.88 5.34 -18.65
C GLU A 16 21.19 6.11 -18.76
N ARG A 17 21.19 7.26 -19.45
CA ARG A 17 22.37 8.13 -19.54
C ARG A 17 22.88 8.61 -18.18
N ILE A 18 21.98 8.93 -17.24
CA ILE A 18 22.37 9.35 -15.89
C ILE A 18 23.07 8.20 -15.15
N VAL A 19 22.52 6.98 -15.25
CA VAL A 19 23.11 5.78 -14.65
C VAL A 19 24.47 5.46 -15.28
N ASP A 20 24.62 5.59 -16.59
CA ASP A 20 25.89 5.35 -17.28
C ASP A 20 26.97 6.35 -16.84
N ILE A 21 26.63 7.65 -16.77
CA ILE A 21 27.54 8.66 -16.21
C ILE A 21 27.91 8.32 -14.76
N ALA A 22 26.95 7.87 -13.95
CA ALA A 22 27.22 7.46 -12.58
C ALA A 22 28.20 6.28 -12.51
N LYS A 23 28.10 5.31 -13.44
CA LYS A 23 29.00 4.16 -13.52
C LYS A 23 30.44 4.58 -13.84
N GLU A 24 30.63 5.58 -14.70
CA GLU A 24 31.96 6.13 -15.03
C GLU A 24 32.66 6.77 -13.82
N LEU A 25 31.90 7.31 -12.87
CA LEU A 25 32.44 7.92 -11.65
C LEU A 25 33.06 6.91 -10.67
N LYS A 26 32.96 5.60 -10.94
CA LYS A 26 33.49 4.50 -10.09
C LYS A 26 33.03 4.59 -8.63
N LYS A 27 31.81 5.10 -8.40
CA LYS A 27 31.18 5.23 -7.07
C LYS A 27 29.96 4.31 -7.00
N PRO A 28 30.11 3.05 -6.54
CA PRO A 28 29.05 2.05 -6.67
C PRO A 28 27.78 2.40 -5.88
N ARG A 29 27.91 3.05 -4.71
CA ARG A 29 26.74 3.58 -3.98
C ARG A 29 25.94 4.59 -4.79
N PHE A 30 26.63 5.54 -5.42
CA PHE A 30 25.97 6.56 -6.22
C PHE A 30 25.23 5.96 -7.42
N VAL A 31 25.79 4.90 -8.03
CA VAL A 31 25.11 4.15 -9.09
C VAL A 31 23.81 3.52 -8.59
N ALA A 32 23.85 2.82 -7.45
CA ALA A 32 22.66 2.22 -6.84
C ALA A 32 21.59 3.26 -6.49
N ASP A 33 21.99 4.41 -5.94
CA ASP A 33 21.09 5.53 -5.63
C ASP A 33 20.40 6.06 -6.89
N MET A 34 21.14 6.22 -7.99
CA MET A 34 20.59 6.66 -9.28
C MET A 34 19.66 5.62 -9.91
N GLN A 35 20.02 4.34 -9.84
CA GLN A 35 19.17 3.23 -10.31
C GLN A 35 17.86 3.19 -9.51
N PHE A 36 17.91 3.29 -8.18
CA PHE A 36 16.70 3.31 -7.35
C PHE A 36 15.81 4.52 -7.65
N ALA A 37 16.40 5.70 -7.85
CA ALA A 37 15.67 6.90 -8.25
C ALA A 37 15.01 6.74 -9.63
N ALA A 38 15.72 6.15 -10.59
CA ALA A 38 15.19 5.82 -11.91
C ALA A 38 13.99 4.86 -11.81
N ALA A 39 14.15 3.76 -11.09
CA ALA A 39 13.11 2.77 -10.84
C ALA A 39 11.85 3.42 -10.23
N SER A 40 12.04 4.18 -9.15
CA SER A 40 10.94 4.88 -8.45
C SER A 40 10.19 5.84 -9.36
N LEU A 41 10.90 6.61 -10.20
CA LEU A 41 10.29 7.54 -11.14
C LEU A 41 9.49 6.81 -12.23
N LEU A 42 10.06 5.75 -12.81
CA LEU A 42 9.42 4.96 -13.85
C LEU A 42 8.16 4.25 -13.31
N VAL A 43 8.22 3.69 -12.10
CA VAL A 43 7.05 3.11 -11.42
C VAL A 43 5.96 4.16 -11.24
N LYS A 44 6.32 5.34 -10.73
CA LYS A 44 5.35 6.39 -10.42
C LYS A 44 4.66 6.97 -11.64
N LYS A 45 5.36 7.10 -12.78
CA LYS A 45 4.85 7.86 -13.94
C LYS A 45 4.48 7.03 -15.15
N PHE A 46 5.07 5.85 -15.34
CA PHE A 46 5.08 5.17 -16.63
C PHE A 46 4.77 3.67 -16.53
N VAL A 47 4.10 3.23 -15.47
CA VAL A 47 3.51 1.88 -15.41
C VAL A 47 2.21 1.89 -16.20
N PRO A 48 1.97 0.90 -17.10
CA PRO A 48 2.75 -0.34 -17.27
C PRO A 48 3.91 -0.29 -18.29
N GLU A 49 4.01 0.76 -19.10
CA GLU A 49 4.91 0.86 -20.26
C GLU A 49 6.39 0.58 -19.95
N LYS A 50 6.87 0.98 -18.77
CA LYS A 50 8.27 0.85 -18.33
C LYS A 50 8.48 -0.10 -17.16
N TYR A 51 7.55 -1.03 -16.95
CA TYR A 51 7.66 -2.02 -15.88
C TYR A 51 8.99 -2.78 -15.90
N ARG A 52 9.44 -3.25 -17.08
CA ARG A 52 10.68 -4.05 -17.19
C ARG A 52 11.93 -3.25 -16.83
N SER A 53 12.09 -2.05 -17.39
CA SER A 53 13.22 -1.15 -17.06
C SER A 53 13.21 -0.76 -15.60
N ALA A 54 12.04 -0.37 -15.08
CA ALA A 54 11.89 0.02 -13.67
C ALA A 54 12.28 -1.12 -12.73
N LYS A 55 11.83 -2.34 -13.04
CA LYS A 55 12.16 -3.53 -12.27
C LYS A 55 13.67 -3.82 -12.32
N HIS A 56 14.28 -3.76 -13.50
CA HIS A 56 15.71 -4.02 -13.66
C HIS A 56 16.56 -3.05 -12.82
N TYR A 57 16.27 -1.74 -12.88
CA TYR A 57 16.95 -0.76 -12.06
C TYR A 57 16.72 -0.98 -10.55
N ALA A 58 15.51 -1.38 -10.15
CA ALA A 58 15.23 -1.70 -8.75
C ALA A 58 16.03 -2.92 -8.26
N GLU A 59 16.14 -3.98 -9.08
CA GLU A 59 16.89 -5.19 -8.75
C GLU A 59 18.40 -4.90 -8.59
N GLU A 60 19.00 -4.13 -9.52
CA GLU A 60 20.43 -3.76 -9.41
C GLU A 60 20.71 -2.90 -8.17
N ALA A 61 19.82 -1.95 -7.86
CA ALA A 61 19.96 -1.12 -6.66
C ALA A 61 19.76 -1.94 -5.37
N ASP A 62 18.74 -2.80 -5.33
CA ASP A 62 18.47 -3.68 -4.19
C ASP A 62 19.68 -4.58 -3.92
N GLU A 63 20.23 -5.25 -4.94
CA GLU A 63 21.41 -6.11 -4.79
C GLU A 63 22.57 -5.38 -4.12
N TYR A 64 22.87 -4.16 -4.58
CA TYR A 64 23.91 -3.34 -3.94
C TYR A 64 23.57 -3.00 -2.49
N TYR A 65 22.35 -2.53 -2.20
CA TYR A 65 21.95 -2.16 -0.85
C TYR A 65 21.99 -3.34 0.11
N GLN A 66 21.49 -4.51 -0.30
CA GLN A 66 21.47 -5.71 0.54
C GLN A 66 22.89 -6.19 0.87
N ALA A 67 23.84 -6.06 -0.07
CA ALA A 67 25.21 -6.49 0.12
C ALA A 67 26.09 -5.49 0.89
N ASN A 68 25.77 -4.19 0.85
CA ASN A 68 26.70 -3.14 1.31
C ASN A 68 26.16 -2.23 2.41
N LEU A 69 24.86 -2.24 2.70
CA LEU A 69 24.25 -1.36 3.71
C LEU A 69 23.75 -2.16 4.92
N PRO A 70 23.78 -1.58 6.13
CA PRO A 70 23.22 -2.22 7.32
C PRO A 70 21.72 -2.44 7.15
N GLU A 71 21.15 -3.45 7.84
CA GLU A 71 19.75 -3.86 7.67
C GLU A 71 18.75 -2.74 7.96
N ASN A 72 19.07 -1.84 8.88
CA ASN A 72 18.25 -0.69 9.24
C ASN A 72 18.47 0.54 8.35
N ALA A 73 19.27 0.45 7.29
CA ALA A 73 19.46 1.55 6.35
C ALA A 73 18.14 1.93 5.66
N VAL A 74 17.86 3.22 5.60
CA VAL A 74 16.65 3.77 4.97
C VAL A 74 16.52 3.33 3.51
N GLU A 75 17.64 3.23 2.79
CA GLU A 75 17.69 2.76 1.41
C GLU A 75 17.25 1.30 1.27
N ARG A 76 17.61 0.41 2.21
CA ARG A 76 17.14 -0.99 2.23
C ARG A 76 15.64 -1.07 2.49
N ILE A 77 15.12 -0.30 3.46
CA ILE A 77 13.68 -0.24 3.75
C ILE A 77 12.89 0.21 2.51
N LYS A 78 13.34 1.29 1.86
CA LYS A 78 12.73 1.80 0.62
C LYS A 78 12.77 0.77 -0.52
N SER A 79 13.90 0.07 -0.65
CA SER A 79 14.08 -1.00 -1.63
C SER A 79 13.13 -2.18 -1.36
N ASP A 80 13.02 -2.62 -0.12
CA ASP A 80 12.13 -3.72 0.26
C ASP A 80 10.66 -3.41 -0.03
N PHE A 81 10.19 -2.17 0.20
CA PHE A 81 8.85 -1.74 -0.22
C PHE A 81 8.63 -1.83 -1.74
N LEU A 82 9.60 -1.33 -2.51
CA LEU A 82 9.50 -1.30 -3.96
C LEU A 82 9.52 -2.72 -4.53
N MET A 83 10.44 -3.55 -4.04
CA MET A 83 10.57 -4.95 -4.46
C MET A 83 9.35 -5.78 -4.05
N ALA A 84 8.81 -5.60 -2.85
CA ALA A 84 7.55 -6.24 -2.44
C ALA A 84 6.40 -5.89 -3.39
N SER A 85 6.33 -4.64 -3.86
CA SER A 85 5.30 -4.22 -4.83
C SER A 85 5.48 -4.88 -6.21
N PHE A 86 6.73 -5.06 -6.66
CA PHE A 86 7.01 -5.82 -7.89
C PHE A 86 6.64 -7.29 -7.77
N ASP A 87 6.95 -7.92 -6.64
CA ASP A 87 6.62 -9.31 -6.34
C ASP A 87 5.11 -9.53 -6.24
N GLU A 88 4.39 -8.64 -5.56
CA GLU A 88 2.92 -8.65 -5.50
C GLU A 88 2.31 -8.57 -6.91
N GLY A 89 2.78 -7.66 -7.76
CA GLY A 89 2.32 -7.53 -9.15
C GLY A 89 2.56 -8.79 -9.99
N ARG A 90 3.50 -9.64 -9.60
CA ARG A 90 3.77 -10.96 -10.20
C ARG A 90 3.11 -12.11 -9.45
N LYS A 91 2.27 -11.83 -8.46
CA LYS A 91 1.62 -12.79 -7.56
C LYS A 91 2.60 -13.65 -6.76
N LYS A 92 3.83 -13.16 -6.56
CA LYS A 92 4.85 -13.79 -5.70
C LYS A 92 4.65 -13.32 -4.25
N TYR A 93 3.51 -13.67 -3.66
CA TYR A 93 3.09 -13.11 -2.38
C TYR A 93 4.06 -13.46 -1.23
N ASP A 94 4.61 -14.68 -1.20
CA ASP A 94 5.57 -15.09 -0.16
C ASP A 94 6.85 -14.23 -0.17
N SER A 95 7.37 -13.90 -1.35
CA SER A 95 8.53 -13.03 -1.51
C SER A 95 8.23 -11.60 -1.05
N ALA A 96 7.04 -11.08 -1.39
CA ALA A 96 6.59 -9.77 -0.94
C ALA A 96 6.41 -9.71 0.59
N ILE A 97 5.78 -10.74 1.18
CA ILE A 97 5.60 -10.89 2.63
C ILE A 97 6.94 -10.93 3.34
N THR A 98 7.89 -11.71 2.83
CA THR A 98 9.24 -11.81 3.41
C THR A 98 9.90 -10.43 3.51
N ARG A 99 9.82 -9.62 2.45
CA ARG A 99 10.40 -8.27 2.43
C ARG A 99 9.69 -7.32 3.38
N LEU A 100 8.35 -7.36 3.45
CA LEU A 100 7.59 -6.49 4.35
C LEU A 100 7.81 -6.85 5.83
N ASN A 101 7.94 -8.14 6.16
CA ASN A 101 8.27 -8.57 7.53
C ASN A 101 9.65 -8.08 7.95
N ARG A 102 10.63 -8.03 7.04
CA ARG A 102 11.94 -7.43 7.34
C ARG A 102 11.82 -5.96 7.73
N ILE A 103 10.92 -5.20 7.08
CA ILE A 103 10.68 -3.80 7.42
C ILE A 103 10.11 -3.67 8.83
N VAL A 104 9.11 -4.48 9.18
CA VAL A 104 8.54 -4.54 10.53
C VAL A 104 9.63 -4.84 11.57
N THR A 105 10.41 -5.90 11.36
CA THR A 105 11.53 -6.27 12.25
C THR A 105 12.57 -5.16 12.41
N VAL A 106 12.83 -4.37 11.37
CA VAL A 106 13.75 -3.24 11.47
C VAL A 106 13.18 -2.16 12.41
N PHE A 107 11.89 -1.82 12.31
CA PHE A 107 11.32 -0.81 13.20
C PHE A 107 11.18 -1.31 14.64
N ASP A 108 10.61 -2.50 14.85
CA ASP A 108 10.49 -3.19 16.15
C ASP A 108 11.80 -3.18 16.96
N ASN A 109 12.94 -3.40 16.29
CA ASN A 109 14.24 -3.52 16.94
C ASN A 109 14.98 -2.19 17.11
N ASN A 110 14.59 -1.13 16.41
CA ASN A 110 15.37 0.11 16.35
C ASN A 110 14.65 1.34 16.93
N LEU A 111 13.33 1.31 17.08
CA LEU A 111 12.54 2.42 17.63
C LEU A 111 11.76 1.97 18.88
N SER A 112 11.50 2.93 19.77
CA SER A 112 10.62 2.73 20.93
C SER A 112 9.16 3.12 20.64
N TYR A 113 8.87 3.50 19.41
CA TYR A 113 7.58 3.99 18.91
C TYR A 113 7.38 3.49 17.48
N ASP A 114 6.13 3.40 17.03
CA ASP A 114 5.81 2.88 15.71
C ASP A 114 5.87 3.98 14.65
N HIS A 115 6.51 3.65 13.53
CA HIS A 115 6.70 4.60 12.43
C HIS A 115 5.64 4.40 11.33
N SER A 116 5.27 5.47 10.61
CA SER A 116 4.29 5.39 9.51
C SER A 116 4.65 4.38 8.41
N ALA A 117 5.95 4.14 8.22
CA ALA A 117 6.45 3.10 7.32
C ALA A 117 6.16 1.69 7.85
N GLU A 118 6.32 1.43 9.14
CA GLU A 118 5.95 0.16 9.77
C GLU A 118 4.45 -0.11 9.65
N LEU A 119 3.61 0.90 9.93
CA LEU A 119 2.18 0.84 9.69
C LEU A 119 1.86 0.47 8.23
N SER A 120 2.57 1.08 7.28
CA SER A 120 2.43 0.78 5.85
C SER A 120 2.84 -0.66 5.52
N ALA A 121 3.86 -1.20 6.19
CA ALA A 121 4.29 -2.58 6.02
C ALA A 121 3.21 -3.55 6.54
N HIS A 122 2.69 -3.31 7.74
CA HIS A 122 1.59 -4.09 8.30
C HIS A 122 0.32 -4.06 7.43
N SER A 123 -0.08 -2.88 6.96
CA SER A 123 -1.22 -2.72 6.04
C SER A 123 -1.07 -3.59 4.79
N LYS A 124 0.12 -3.59 4.18
CA LYS A 124 0.41 -4.41 3.00
C LYS A 124 0.41 -5.90 3.35
N LEU A 125 0.97 -6.29 4.49
CA LEU A 125 0.96 -7.68 4.96
C LEU A 125 -0.47 -8.20 5.15
N ILE A 126 -1.36 -7.42 5.79
CA ILE A 126 -2.79 -7.76 5.93
C ILE A 126 -3.38 -8.10 4.56
N ALA A 127 -3.20 -7.22 3.58
CA ALA A 127 -3.74 -7.43 2.24
C ALA A 127 -3.17 -8.68 1.54
N LEU A 128 -1.88 -8.96 1.72
CA LEU A 128 -1.23 -10.15 1.14
C LEU A 128 -1.69 -11.45 1.78
N TYR A 129 -1.80 -11.49 3.11
CA TYR A 129 -2.31 -12.66 3.83
C TYR A 129 -3.77 -12.96 3.51
N GLU A 130 -4.64 -11.93 3.44
CA GLU A 130 -6.03 -12.13 3.02
C GLU A 130 -6.14 -12.66 1.57
N LYS A 131 -5.26 -12.21 0.66
CA LYS A 131 -5.19 -12.75 -0.72
C LYS A 131 -4.78 -14.22 -0.76
N GLN A 132 -4.07 -14.71 0.25
CA GLN A 132 -3.69 -16.12 0.40
C GLN A 132 -4.71 -16.94 1.22
N GLY A 133 -5.76 -16.30 1.76
CA GLY A 133 -6.72 -16.95 2.66
C GLY A 133 -6.19 -17.17 4.08
N GLU A 134 -5.08 -16.51 4.45
CA GLU A 134 -4.44 -16.63 5.77
C GLU A 134 -4.95 -15.55 6.74
N SER A 135 -6.27 -15.48 6.93
CA SER A 135 -6.91 -14.40 7.72
C SER A 135 -6.43 -14.35 9.18
N GLU A 136 -5.95 -15.46 9.75
CA GLU A 136 -5.33 -15.47 11.09
C GLU A 136 -4.04 -14.63 11.14
N GLN A 137 -3.19 -14.71 10.12
CA GLN A 137 -1.95 -13.92 10.04
C GLN A 137 -2.27 -12.44 9.79
N ALA A 138 -3.23 -12.15 8.91
CA ALA A 138 -3.75 -10.80 8.71
C ALA A 138 -4.25 -10.19 10.03
N THR A 139 -4.97 -10.98 10.84
CA THR A 139 -5.47 -10.55 12.15
C THR A 139 -4.33 -10.18 13.11
N LYS A 140 -3.21 -10.92 13.12
CA LYS A 140 -2.06 -10.58 13.97
C LYS A 140 -1.50 -9.20 13.66
N HIS A 141 -1.42 -8.82 12.39
CA HIS A 141 -0.96 -7.49 12.00
C HIS A 141 -1.98 -6.39 12.35
N CYS A 142 -3.28 -6.67 12.27
CA CYS A 142 -4.31 -5.73 12.78
C CYS A 142 -4.12 -5.49 14.29
N LEU A 143 -3.89 -6.55 15.06
CA LEU A 143 -3.65 -6.45 16.51
C LEU A 143 -2.32 -5.77 16.85
N ALA A 144 -1.28 -5.94 16.02
CA ALA A 144 -0.04 -5.19 16.16
C ALA A 144 -0.30 -3.69 15.99
N ILE A 145 -1.00 -3.30 14.92
CA ILE A 145 -1.40 -1.91 14.66
C ILE A 145 -2.23 -1.32 15.79
N ALA A 146 -3.17 -2.08 16.35
CA ALA A 146 -3.99 -1.65 17.48
C ALA A 146 -3.19 -1.37 18.76
N LYS A 147 -1.99 -1.96 18.89
CA LYS A 147 -1.07 -1.77 20.02
C LYS A 147 0.03 -0.76 19.72
N MET A 148 0.07 -0.22 18.51
CA MET A 148 1.08 0.74 18.13
C MET A 148 1.00 1.99 19.00
N VAL A 149 2.17 2.50 19.36
CA VAL A 149 2.34 3.81 19.98
C VAL A 149 2.77 4.76 18.86
N PRO A 150 1.85 5.59 18.34
CA PRO A 150 2.19 6.50 17.26
C PRO A 150 3.21 7.54 17.72
N TRP A 151 4.00 8.04 16.78
CA TRP A 151 4.91 9.15 17.04
C TRP A 151 4.17 10.48 17.31
N GLU A 152 2.93 10.62 16.81
CA GLU A 152 2.06 11.76 17.06
C GLU A 152 0.95 11.38 18.06
N GLU A 153 0.70 12.24 19.05
CA GLU A 153 -0.33 12.00 20.07
C GLU A 153 -1.74 11.92 19.49
N SER A 154 -2.01 12.66 18.41
CA SER A 154 -3.30 12.64 17.73
C SER A 154 -3.14 12.22 16.27
N GLN A 155 -3.91 11.21 15.85
CA GLN A 155 -3.91 10.69 14.49
C GLN A 155 -5.33 10.25 14.12
N GLU A 156 -5.84 10.68 12.97
CA GLU A 156 -7.12 10.20 12.46
C GLU A 156 -7.05 8.73 11.99
N GLN A 157 -8.19 8.04 12.00
CA GLN A 157 -8.28 6.69 11.46
C GLN A 157 -7.97 6.68 9.96
N THR A 158 -7.14 5.73 9.53
CA THR A 158 -6.74 5.60 8.12
C THR A 158 -7.04 4.21 7.59
N PRO A 159 -7.55 4.07 6.35
CA PRO A 159 -7.86 2.76 5.78
C PRO A 159 -6.59 1.96 5.50
N LEU A 160 -6.55 0.70 5.95
CA LEU A 160 -5.43 -0.21 5.72
C LEU A 160 -5.75 -1.30 4.72
N TYR A 161 -6.98 -1.81 4.76
CA TYR A 161 -7.45 -2.83 3.85
C TYR A 161 -8.89 -2.53 3.44
N ARG A 162 -9.14 -2.52 2.13
CA ARG A 162 -10.47 -2.29 1.56
C ARG A 162 -10.78 -3.36 0.53
N VAL A 163 -11.95 -3.95 0.68
CA VAL A 163 -12.56 -4.83 -0.32
C VAL A 163 -13.53 -3.99 -1.15
N ASN A 164 -13.43 -4.08 -2.47
CA ASN A 164 -14.41 -3.43 -3.34
C ASN A 164 -15.74 -4.20 -3.28
N PRO A 165 -16.90 -3.52 -3.31
CA PRO A 165 -18.18 -4.20 -3.34
C PRO A 165 -18.39 -4.94 -4.66
N ASP A 166 -18.96 -6.14 -4.56
CA ASP A 166 -19.35 -6.92 -5.73
C ASP A 166 -20.47 -6.21 -6.48
N TYR A 167 -20.31 -6.03 -7.79
CA TYR A 167 -21.40 -5.48 -8.58
C TYR A 167 -22.55 -6.50 -8.66
N PRO A 168 -23.78 -6.17 -8.20
CA PRO A 168 -24.87 -7.12 -8.25
C PRO A 168 -25.21 -7.55 -9.68
N MET A 169 -25.13 -8.86 -9.97
CA MET A 169 -25.30 -9.40 -11.33
C MET A 169 -26.60 -8.95 -12.01
N GLY A 170 -27.71 -8.87 -11.26
CA GLY A 170 -29.00 -8.41 -11.79
C GLY A 170 -28.97 -6.95 -12.25
N LYS A 171 -28.26 -6.07 -11.53
CA LYS A 171 -28.06 -4.66 -11.92
C LYS A 171 -27.09 -4.54 -13.08
N ALA A 172 -26.03 -5.36 -13.07
CA ALA A 172 -25.03 -5.42 -14.14
C ALA A 172 -25.68 -5.76 -15.49
N ARG A 173 -26.51 -6.81 -15.53
CA ARG A 173 -27.27 -7.22 -16.73
C ARG A 173 -28.23 -6.14 -17.24
N GLN A 174 -28.70 -5.26 -16.36
CA GLN A 174 -29.59 -4.16 -16.70
C GLN A 174 -28.85 -2.86 -17.05
N GLY A 175 -27.51 -2.84 -16.99
CA GLY A 175 -26.75 -1.63 -17.28
C GLY A 175 -26.95 -0.49 -16.27
N LYS A 176 -27.40 -0.80 -15.05
CA LYS A 176 -27.86 0.21 -14.06
C LYS A 176 -26.79 0.57 -13.06
N ASP A 177 -26.30 1.80 -13.11
CA ASP A 177 -25.38 2.35 -12.11
C ASP A 177 -26.07 2.70 -10.77
N GLY A 178 -25.27 2.97 -9.75
CA GLY A 178 -25.75 3.37 -8.44
C GLY A 178 -24.65 3.93 -7.55
N SER A 179 -25.03 4.36 -6.35
CA SER A 179 -24.10 4.80 -5.31
C SER A 179 -24.68 4.56 -3.93
N VAL A 180 -23.83 4.31 -2.93
CA VAL A 180 -24.26 4.13 -1.54
C VAL A 180 -23.35 4.95 -0.64
N VAL A 181 -23.94 5.82 0.18
CA VAL A 181 -23.26 6.57 1.24
C VAL A 181 -23.53 5.86 2.56
N MET A 182 -22.48 5.52 3.30
CA MET A 182 -22.58 4.80 4.56
C MET A 182 -21.80 5.52 5.65
N GLU A 183 -22.29 5.40 6.87
CA GLU A 183 -21.59 5.74 8.11
C GLU A 183 -21.30 4.45 8.89
N PHE A 184 -20.11 4.39 9.49
CA PHE A 184 -19.72 3.31 10.38
C PHE A 184 -18.74 3.81 11.43
N GLU A 185 -18.53 2.97 12.45
CA GLU A 185 -17.54 3.20 13.49
C GLU A 185 -16.31 2.33 13.23
N VAL A 186 -15.13 2.91 13.42
CA VAL A 186 -13.86 2.19 13.52
C VAL A 186 -13.56 2.06 15.00
N ASP A 187 -13.53 0.83 15.50
CA ASP A 187 -13.21 0.58 16.92
C ASP A 187 -11.71 0.78 17.21
N THR A 188 -11.33 0.71 18.48
CA THR A 188 -9.94 0.89 18.93
C THR A 188 -8.98 -0.16 18.39
N ALA A 189 -9.49 -1.27 17.83
CA ALA A 189 -8.70 -2.30 17.17
C ALA A 189 -8.72 -2.17 15.63
N GLY A 190 -9.33 -1.11 15.10
CA GLY A 190 -9.37 -0.82 13.67
C GLY A 190 -10.43 -1.60 12.89
N PHE A 191 -11.33 -2.31 13.56
CA PHE A 191 -12.43 -3.03 12.91
C PHE A 191 -13.62 -2.11 12.66
N VAL A 192 -14.26 -2.31 11.52
CA VAL A 192 -15.49 -1.61 11.17
C VAL A 192 -16.68 -2.23 11.92
N LYS A 193 -17.47 -1.38 12.59
CA LYS A 193 -18.67 -1.71 13.36
C LYS A 193 -19.82 -0.77 13.00
N ASN A 194 -21.05 -1.15 13.38
CA ASN A 194 -22.22 -0.28 13.32
C ASN A 194 -22.49 0.35 11.94
N VAL A 195 -22.27 -0.41 10.86
CA VAL A 195 -22.45 0.08 9.48
C VAL A 195 -23.92 0.38 9.20
N SER A 196 -24.18 1.62 8.81
CA SER A 196 -25.50 2.16 8.45
C SER A 196 -25.45 2.85 7.09
N VAL A 197 -26.54 2.76 6.33
CA VAL A 197 -26.69 3.47 5.05
C VAL A 197 -27.32 4.84 5.35
N LEU A 198 -26.66 5.90 4.93
CA LEU A 198 -27.17 7.27 5.05
C LEU A 198 -27.97 7.70 3.81
N ASP A 199 -27.50 7.30 2.63
CA ASP A 199 -28.14 7.62 1.35
C ASP A 199 -27.80 6.53 0.31
N SER A 200 -28.71 6.30 -0.64
CA SER A 200 -28.48 5.33 -1.70
C SER A 200 -29.18 5.70 -3.01
N ASN A 201 -28.51 5.38 -4.12
CA ASN A 201 -29.05 5.43 -5.46
C ASN A 201 -28.91 4.06 -6.11
N GLY A 202 -29.99 3.57 -6.72
CA GLY A 202 -30.05 2.26 -7.38
C GLY A 202 -30.59 1.14 -6.49
N GLY A 203 -30.92 1.43 -5.22
CA GLY A 203 -31.75 0.62 -4.32
C GLY A 203 -31.02 -0.45 -3.50
N VAL A 204 -31.78 -1.18 -2.69
CA VAL A 204 -31.33 -2.11 -1.63
C VAL A 204 -30.28 -3.14 -2.06
N THR A 205 -30.29 -3.56 -3.33
CA THR A 205 -29.28 -4.52 -3.83
C THR A 205 -27.86 -3.93 -3.81
N PHE A 206 -27.70 -2.63 -4.08
CA PHE A 206 -26.40 -1.97 -3.95
C PHE A 206 -26.02 -1.75 -2.50
N GLU A 207 -26.99 -1.36 -1.66
CA GLU A 207 -26.78 -1.19 -0.21
C GLU A 207 -26.24 -2.47 0.43
N HIS A 208 -26.86 -3.62 0.13
CA HIS A 208 -26.42 -4.92 0.66
C HIS A 208 -25.00 -5.29 0.24
N SER A 209 -24.66 -5.05 -1.03
CA SER A 209 -23.31 -5.30 -1.54
C SER A 209 -22.27 -4.36 -0.89
N ALA A 210 -22.62 -3.07 -0.82
CA ALA A 210 -21.79 -2.04 -0.20
C ALA A 210 -21.51 -2.37 1.28
N LYS A 211 -22.55 -2.73 2.04
CA LYS A 211 -22.44 -3.09 3.46
C LYS A 211 -21.52 -4.30 3.67
N LYS A 212 -21.73 -5.38 2.91
CA LYS A 212 -20.89 -6.59 2.97
C LYS A 212 -19.41 -6.30 2.72
N ALA A 213 -19.11 -5.37 1.81
CA ALA A 213 -17.73 -5.00 1.52
C ALA A 213 -17.12 -4.18 2.66
N VAL A 214 -17.85 -3.19 3.17
CA VAL A 214 -17.36 -2.29 4.23
C VAL A 214 -17.15 -3.01 5.56
N GLU A 215 -17.96 -4.02 5.88
CA GLU A 215 -17.76 -4.86 7.08
C GLU A 215 -16.43 -5.63 7.06
N GLN A 216 -15.83 -5.83 5.88
CA GLN A 216 -14.54 -6.49 5.70
C GLN A 216 -13.36 -5.51 5.73
N TRP A 217 -13.61 -4.21 5.78
CA TRP A 217 -12.54 -3.22 5.81
C TRP A 217 -11.80 -3.24 7.14
N ARG A 218 -10.54 -2.80 7.09
CA ARG A 218 -9.67 -2.62 8.26
C ARG A 218 -9.06 -1.23 8.21
N TYR A 219 -8.94 -0.62 9.38
CA TYR A 219 -8.39 0.72 9.56
C TYR A 219 -7.27 0.68 10.60
N ALA A 220 -6.33 1.63 10.52
CA ALA A 220 -5.57 2.04 11.69
C ALA A 220 -6.54 2.83 12.57
N PRO A 221 -6.58 2.58 13.88
CA PRO A 221 -7.47 3.29 14.78
C PRO A 221 -7.13 4.78 14.80
N LYS A 222 -8.10 5.58 15.23
CA LYS A 222 -7.87 6.97 15.60
C LYS A 222 -7.13 6.97 16.94
N PHE A 223 -6.15 7.86 17.09
CA PHE A 223 -5.48 8.11 18.36
C PHE A 223 -5.80 9.53 18.85
N GLU A 224 -6.07 9.64 20.15
CA GLU A 224 -6.18 10.90 20.89
C GLU A 224 -5.32 10.75 22.15
N ASP A 225 -4.40 11.69 22.38
CA ASP A 225 -3.42 11.65 23.48
C ASP A 225 -2.63 10.32 23.55
N GLY A 226 -2.30 9.75 22.39
CA GLY A 226 -1.59 8.48 22.26
C GLY A 226 -2.43 7.24 22.56
N ILE A 227 -3.72 7.40 22.83
CA ILE A 227 -4.65 6.31 23.17
C ILE A 227 -5.58 6.05 21.98
N PRO A 228 -5.75 4.80 21.55
CA PRO A 228 -6.69 4.49 20.47
C PRO A 228 -8.14 4.70 20.94
N VAL A 229 -8.92 5.41 20.12
CA VAL A 229 -10.34 5.73 20.38
C VAL A 229 -11.23 5.30 19.21
N THR A 230 -12.50 5.00 19.51
CA THR A 230 -13.49 4.70 18.48
C THR A 230 -13.84 5.97 17.70
N ALA A 231 -13.86 5.89 16.37
CA ALA A 231 -14.12 7.03 15.50
C ALA A 231 -15.19 6.75 14.45
N LYS A 232 -16.04 7.73 14.17
CA LYS A 232 -17.05 7.64 13.09
C LYS A 232 -16.45 8.06 11.76
N THR A 233 -16.79 7.32 10.71
CA THR A 233 -16.33 7.55 9.34
C THR A 233 -17.50 7.44 8.38
N GLN A 234 -17.52 8.30 7.35
CA GLN A 234 -18.45 8.21 6.25
C GLN A 234 -17.73 7.93 4.93
N VAL A 235 -18.31 7.06 4.11
CA VAL A 235 -17.78 6.76 2.77
C VAL A 235 -18.89 6.66 1.74
N ARG A 236 -18.55 7.00 0.49
CA ARG A 236 -19.40 6.79 -0.67
C ARG A 236 -18.78 5.72 -1.56
N LEU A 237 -19.55 4.70 -1.90
CA LEU A 237 -19.20 3.69 -2.89
C LEU A 237 -20.04 3.88 -4.14
N ASP A 238 -19.38 4.07 -5.28
CA ASP A 238 -20.04 4.20 -6.58
C ASP A 238 -19.99 2.86 -7.33
N PHE A 239 -21.13 2.46 -7.89
CA PHE A 239 -21.27 1.30 -8.76
C PHE A 239 -21.41 1.80 -10.20
N LYS A 240 -20.35 1.66 -10.98
CA LYS A 240 -20.34 2.06 -12.39
C LYS A 240 -20.00 0.88 -13.29
N ILE A 241 -20.75 0.73 -14.37
CA ILE A 241 -20.36 -0.16 -15.47
C ILE A 241 -19.43 0.64 -16.38
N ASN A 242 -18.20 0.18 -16.55
CA ASN A 242 -17.34 0.68 -17.61
C ASN A 242 -18.00 0.31 -18.94
N ARG A 243 -18.49 1.32 -19.67
CA ARG A 243 -19.08 1.21 -21.00
C ARG A 243 -18.04 1.56 -22.05
#